data_AF-A0A965DN08-F1
#
_entry.id   AF-A0A965DN08-F1
#
_cell.length_a   1.000
_cell.length_b   1.000
_cell.length_c   1.000
_cell.angle_alpha   90.00
_cell.angle_beta   90.00
_cell.angle_gamma   90.00
#
_symmetry.space_group_name_H-M   'P 1'
#
loop_
_entity.id
_entity.type
_entity.pdbx_description
1 polymer ?
#
loop_
_entity_poly.entity_id
_entity_poly.type
_entity_poly.pdbx_seq_one_letter_code
_entity_poly.pdbx_strand_id
1 'polypeptide(L)'
;MDNLWRRLKYYGIGFGIGLIFVLVLFRQKGCSWTPGNRVKSALLDRIVFVDSADNAFLKLHQINAKDLQSYIENATVSFMESKRHGNEKIYHFSGVLGTQKTFNCLIAYREKSVVVDVDFVHDNPKKYERLSGEAKPFLFKNKNWFSGKLSLIDVAGMNSNAAPEKFTALFFKYGTLDAGKTTFDTNSPYSYLKFGTPTNQPPKIYLLKTKWYQEKIEILDVNTDL
;
A
#
# COMPACT_ATOMS: atom_id res chain seq x y z
N MET A 1 -13.82 -29.94 53.69
CA MET A 1 -13.14 -29.53 52.45
C MET A 1 -14.09 -29.49 51.25
N ASP A 2 -15.36 -29.89 51.42
CA ASP A 2 -16.31 -30.17 50.33
C ASP A 2 -16.89 -28.91 49.66
N ASN A 3 -17.00 -27.81 50.42
CA ASN A 3 -17.55 -26.55 49.90
C ASN A 3 -16.60 -25.82 48.93
N LEU A 4 -15.29 -25.93 49.11
CA LEU A 4 -14.31 -25.34 48.19
C LEU A 4 -14.29 -26.09 46.85
N TRP A 5 -14.34 -27.42 46.89
CA TRP A 5 -14.38 -28.26 45.70
C TRP A 5 -15.65 -28.05 44.88
N ARG A 6 -16.80 -27.87 45.56
CA ARG A 6 -18.06 -27.57 44.91
C ARG A 6 -18.02 -26.21 44.18
N ARG A 7 -17.45 -25.18 44.83
CA ARG A 7 -17.27 -23.85 44.22
C ARG A 7 -16.31 -23.88 43.04
N LEU A 8 -15.19 -24.59 43.14
CA LEU A 8 -14.23 -24.72 42.04
C LEU A 8 -14.84 -25.41 40.81
N LYS A 9 -15.71 -26.40 41.00
CA LYS A 9 -16.47 -27.03 39.89
C LYS A 9 -17.40 -26.05 39.19
N TYR A 10 -18.19 -25.27 39.94
CA TYR A 10 -19.10 -24.29 39.34
C TYR A 10 -18.33 -23.18 38.61
N TYR A 11 -17.24 -22.68 39.18
CA TYR A 11 -16.37 -21.71 38.51
C TYR A 11 -15.65 -22.32 37.30
N GLY A 12 -15.23 -23.58 37.37
CA GLY A 12 -14.61 -24.29 36.25
C GLY A 12 -15.58 -24.51 35.08
N ILE A 13 -16.86 -24.79 35.36
CA ILE A 13 -17.91 -24.89 34.33
C ILE A 13 -18.16 -23.52 33.69
N GLY A 14 -18.33 -22.47 34.49
CA GLY A 14 -18.49 -21.10 33.98
C GLY A 14 -17.29 -20.62 33.16
N PHE A 15 -16.07 -20.91 33.65
CA PHE A 15 -14.82 -20.61 32.96
C PHE A 15 -14.69 -21.42 31.66
N GLY A 16 -15.05 -22.71 31.68
CA GLY A 16 -15.02 -23.57 30.50
C GLY A 16 -16.00 -23.12 29.42
N ILE A 17 -17.24 -22.78 29.80
CA ILE A 17 -18.23 -22.20 28.89
C ILE A 17 -17.71 -20.87 28.33
N GLY A 18 -17.19 -19.99 29.20
CA GLY A 18 -16.59 -18.72 28.78
C GLY A 18 -15.42 -18.90 27.79
N LEU A 19 -14.55 -19.87 28.05
CA LEU A 19 -13.41 -20.21 27.17
C LEU A 19 -13.89 -20.73 25.82
N ILE A 20 -14.92 -21.57 25.78
CA ILE A 20 -15.54 -22.03 24.53
C ILE A 20 -16.10 -20.84 23.74
N PHE A 21 -16.79 -19.90 24.39
CA PHE A 21 -17.30 -18.69 23.74
C PHE A 21 -16.17 -17.83 23.16
N VAL A 22 -15.09 -17.60 23.92
CA VAL A 22 -13.91 -16.87 23.43
C VAL A 22 -13.31 -17.60 22.22
N LEU A 23 -13.09 -18.91 22.31
CA LEU A 23 -12.53 -19.67 21.20
C LEU A 23 -13.44 -19.66 19.97
N VAL A 24 -14.76 -19.77 20.11
CA VAL A 24 -15.71 -19.79 18.99
C VAL A 24 -15.87 -18.40 18.35
N LEU A 25 -16.01 -17.34 19.15
CA LEU A 25 -16.17 -15.97 18.64
C LEU A 25 -14.89 -15.43 17.97
N PHE A 26 -13.72 -15.81 18.48
CA PHE A 26 -12.44 -15.37 17.92
C PHE A 26 -11.83 -16.37 16.91
N ARG A 27 -12.38 -17.57 16.75
CA ARG A 27 -11.92 -18.58 15.77
C ARG A 27 -11.90 -18.06 14.33
N GLN A 28 -12.88 -17.25 13.92
CA GLN A 28 -12.96 -16.70 12.57
C GLN A 28 -12.18 -15.39 12.38
N LYS A 29 -11.71 -14.75 13.46
CA LYS A 29 -10.98 -13.47 13.42
C LYS A 29 -9.52 -13.59 13.88
N GLY A 30 -9.05 -14.81 14.12
CA GLY A 30 -7.92 -15.12 15.01
C GLY A 30 -6.55 -14.58 14.61
N CYS A 31 -6.30 -14.31 13.32
CA CYS A 31 -5.05 -13.67 12.88
C CYS A 31 -5.27 -12.45 11.98
N SER A 32 -6.33 -12.38 11.17
CA SER A 32 -6.50 -11.26 10.22
C SER A 32 -6.75 -9.90 10.90
N TRP A 33 -7.19 -9.88 12.16
CA TRP A 33 -7.62 -8.66 12.83
C TRP A 33 -6.55 -7.95 13.66
N THR A 34 -5.34 -8.51 13.75
CA THR A 34 -4.24 -7.89 14.51
C THR A 34 -3.89 -6.52 13.92
N PRO A 35 -3.43 -5.56 14.75
CA PRO A 35 -3.01 -4.24 14.25
C PRO A 35 -1.96 -4.34 13.14
N GLY A 36 -1.03 -5.30 13.24
CA GLY A 36 -0.01 -5.55 12.22
C GLY A 36 -0.63 -5.97 10.89
N ASN A 37 -1.56 -6.93 10.91
CA ASN A 37 -2.22 -7.37 9.68
C ASN A 37 -3.11 -6.31 9.05
N ARG A 38 -3.72 -5.42 9.85
CA ARG A 38 -4.42 -4.24 9.31
C ARG A 38 -3.49 -3.29 8.56
N VAL A 39 -2.29 -3.05 9.09
CA VAL A 39 -1.28 -2.21 8.41
C VAL A 39 -0.88 -2.87 7.08
N LYS A 40 -0.56 -4.17 7.11
CA LYS A 40 -0.20 -4.93 5.91
C LYS A 40 -1.29 -4.91 4.85
N SER A 41 -2.55 -5.17 5.22
CA SER A 41 -3.67 -5.10 4.28
C SER A 41 -3.83 -3.71 3.69
N ALA A 42 -3.78 -2.66 4.53
CA ALA A 42 -3.92 -1.29 4.07
C ALA A 42 -2.78 -0.84 3.12
N LEU A 43 -1.57 -1.38 3.29
CA LEU A 43 -0.45 -1.19 2.36
C LEU A 43 -0.67 -1.91 1.04
N LEU A 44 -1.09 -3.19 1.10
CA LEU A 44 -1.32 -4.03 -0.09
C LEU A 44 -2.58 -3.63 -0.88
N ASP A 45 -3.51 -2.90 -0.27
CA ASP A 45 -4.69 -2.32 -0.94
C ASP A 45 -4.36 -1.06 -1.75
N ARG A 46 -3.09 -0.64 -1.74
CA ARG A 46 -2.55 0.55 -2.40
C ARG A 46 -1.45 0.20 -3.39
N ILE A 47 -0.87 1.23 -4.00
CA ILE A 47 0.21 1.08 -4.98
C ILE A 47 1.51 1.42 -4.28
N VAL A 48 2.44 0.47 -4.27
CA VAL A 48 3.83 0.73 -3.92
C VAL A 48 4.52 1.31 -5.15
N PHE A 49 5.04 2.51 -5.00
CA PHE A 49 5.87 3.16 -6.00
C PHE A 49 7.35 3.05 -5.61
N VAL A 50 8.22 2.97 -6.61
CA VAL A 50 9.67 2.89 -6.45
C VAL A 50 10.33 3.94 -7.32
N ASP A 51 11.23 4.72 -6.76
CA ASP A 51 12.00 5.69 -7.53
C ASP A 51 13.24 5.05 -8.18
N SER A 52 14.12 5.85 -8.76
CA SER A 52 15.33 5.34 -9.40
C SER A 52 16.28 4.64 -8.43
N ALA A 53 16.39 5.11 -7.18
CA ALA A 53 17.29 4.53 -6.19
C ALA A 53 16.73 3.18 -5.70
N ASP A 54 15.44 3.15 -5.37
CA ASP A 54 14.76 1.92 -4.95
C ASP A 54 14.79 0.85 -6.05
N ASN A 55 14.55 1.25 -7.30
CA ASN A 55 14.60 0.34 -8.44
C ASN A 55 16.01 -0.23 -8.68
N ALA A 56 17.06 0.55 -8.39
CA ALA A 56 18.43 0.05 -8.45
C ALA A 56 18.69 -1.01 -7.37
N PHE A 57 18.22 -0.77 -6.13
CA PHE A 57 18.28 -1.74 -5.03
C PHE A 57 17.55 -3.04 -5.39
N LEU A 58 16.31 -2.94 -5.87
CA LEU A 58 15.49 -4.10 -6.24
C LEU A 58 16.16 -4.94 -7.34
N LYS A 59 16.74 -4.31 -8.35
CA LYS A 59 17.47 -5.00 -9.42
C LYS A 59 18.74 -5.68 -8.91
N LEU A 60 19.52 -4.98 -8.09
CA LEU A 60 20.77 -5.50 -7.52
C LEU A 60 20.51 -6.77 -6.71
N HIS A 61 19.42 -6.78 -5.94
CA HIS A 61 19.04 -7.91 -5.09
C HIS A 61 18.07 -8.90 -5.75
N GLN A 62 17.77 -8.72 -7.04
CA GLN A 62 16.86 -9.57 -7.82
C GLN A 62 15.46 -9.72 -7.19
N ILE A 63 15.00 -8.68 -6.50
CA ILE A 63 13.71 -8.67 -5.82
C ILE A 63 12.63 -8.32 -6.83
N ASN A 64 11.67 -9.22 -6.99
CA ASN A 64 10.51 -8.99 -7.83
C ASN A 64 9.28 -8.54 -6.99
N ALA A 65 8.20 -8.14 -7.66
CA ALA A 65 7.00 -7.66 -6.98
C ALA A 65 6.33 -8.73 -6.08
N LYS A 66 6.42 -10.01 -6.43
CA LYS A 66 5.89 -11.11 -5.59
C LYS A 66 6.73 -11.31 -4.33
N ASP A 67 8.03 -11.12 -4.42
CA ASP A 67 8.93 -11.20 -3.26
C ASP A 67 8.61 -10.07 -2.27
N LEU A 68 8.43 -8.85 -2.77
CA LEU A 68 8.03 -7.71 -1.94
C LEU A 68 6.63 -7.90 -1.35
N GLN A 69 5.68 -8.43 -2.14
CA GLN A 69 4.34 -8.77 -1.64
C GLN A 69 4.43 -9.78 -0.48
N SER A 70 5.15 -10.88 -0.69
CA SER A 70 5.33 -11.94 0.30
C SER A 70 6.05 -11.41 1.54
N TYR A 71 7.00 -10.48 1.36
CA TYR A 71 7.64 -9.80 2.47
C TYR A 71 6.64 -8.98 3.29
N ILE A 72 5.85 -8.11 2.67
CA ILE A 72 4.85 -7.29 3.38
C ILE A 72 3.83 -8.20 4.11
N GLU A 73 3.39 -9.28 3.48
CA GLU A 73 2.44 -10.23 4.07
C GLU A 73 3.02 -10.94 5.31
N ASN A 74 4.28 -11.39 5.25
CA ASN A 74 4.87 -12.25 6.28
C ASN A 74 5.73 -11.51 7.32
N ALA A 75 6.22 -10.30 7.01
CA ALA A 75 7.11 -9.53 7.87
C ALA A 75 6.43 -9.13 9.20
N THR A 76 7.24 -8.91 10.22
CA THR A 76 6.78 -8.39 11.51
C THR A 76 6.81 -6.87 11.49
N VAL A 77 5.73 -6.24 11.96
CA VAL A 77 5.62 -4.78 12.08
C VAL A 77 6.00 -4.37 13.50
N SER A 78 7.10 -3.63 13.64
CA SER A 78 7.57 -3.14 14.94
C SER A 78 6.93 -1.79 15.27
N PHE A 79 5.83 -1.80 16.03
CA PHE A 79 5.14 -0.57 16.42
C PHE A 79 5.95 0.34 17.34
N MET A 80 6.93 -0.20 18.06
CA MET A 80 7.81 0.58 18.95
C MET A 80 8.80 1.43 18.14
N GLU A 81 9.33 0.87 17.06
CA GLU A 81 10.29 1.54 16.18
C GLU A 81 9.60 2.36 15.09
N SER A 82 8.27 2.28 14.98
CA SER A 82 7.48 2.98 13.96
C SER A 82 7.03 4.38 14.39
N LYS A 83 7.01 5.32 13.44
CA LYS A 83 6.30 6.60 13.56
C LYS A 83 4.82 6.39 13.25
N ARG A 84 3.98 6.26 14.27
CA ARG A 84 2.56 5.88 14.13
C ARG A 84 1.58 7.05 14.10
N HIS A 85 2.04 8.25 14.43
CA HIS A 85 1.22 9.45 14.57
C HIS A 85 1.52 10.47 13.46
N GLY A 86 0.52 11.29 13.16
CA GLY A 86 0.55 12.25 12.05
C GLY A 86 -0.04 11.70 10.76
N ASN A 87 0.01 12.53 9.71
CA ASN A 87 -0.54 12.20 8.39
C ASN A 87 0.28 11.13 7.67
N GLU A 88 1.60 11.18 7.85
CA GLU A 88 2.55 10.21 7.34
C GLU A 88 3.00 9.30 8.47
N LYS A 89 2.55 8.05 8.39
CA LYS A 89 2.92 6.97 9.29
C LYS A 89 4.04 6.19 8.64
N ILE A 90 5.13 5.95 9.35
CA ILE A 90 6.29 5.21 8.87
C ILE A 90 6.41 3.96 9.74
N TYR A 91 6.28 2.80 9.11
CA TYR A 91 6.30 1.52 9.81
C TYR A 91 7.62 0.80 9.58
N HIS A 92 8.21 0.30 10.67
CA HIS A 92 9.39 -0.56 10.62
C HIS A 92 8.96 -2.00 10.38
N PHE A 93 9.43 -2.58 9.27
CA PHE A 93 9.18 -3.94 8.85
C PHE A 93 10.46 -4.75 9.01
N SER A 94 10.35 -5.97 9.54
CA SER A 94 11.44 -6.93 9.69
C SER A 94 10.99 -8.30 9.20
N GLY A 95 11.73 -8.92 8.28
CA GLY A 95 11.36 -10.22 7.72
C GLY A 95 12.37 -10.78 6.73
N VAL A 96 11.92 -11.72 5.89
CA VAL A 96 12.74 -12.34 4.84
C VAL A 96 12.35 -11.71 3.50
N LEU A 97 13.28 -11.07 2.81
CA LEU A 97 13.06 -10.46 1.49
C LEU A 97 13.91 -11.15 0.43
N GLY A 98 13.27 -11.87 -0.50
CA GLY A 98 13.96 -12.65 -1.52
C GLY A 98 14.91 -13.68 -0.89
N THR A 99 16.20 -13.56 -1.19
CA THR A 99 17.26 -14.45 -0.67
C THR A 99 17.80 -14.01 0.70
N GLN A 100 17.45 -12.82 1.19
CA GLN A 100 17.95 -12.29 2.45
C GLN A 100 17.12 -12.80 3.63
N LYS A 101 17.76 -13.53 4.57
CA LYS A 101 17.11 -14.13 5.74
C LYS A 101 16.60 -13.11 6.77
N THR A 102 17.21 -11.93 6.86
CA THR A 102 16.78 -10.85 7.76
C THR A 102 16.96 -9.53 7.04
N PHE A 103 15.84 -8.89 6.74
CA PHE A 103 15.79 -7.61 6.05
C PHE A 103 14.84 -6.67 6.78
N ASN A 104 15.36 -5.50 7.11
CA ASN A 104 14.66 -4.42 7.77
C ASN A 104 14.47 -3.28 6.79
N CYS A 105 13.26 -2.72 6.74
CA CYS A 105 12.99 -1.53 5.96
C CYS A 105 11.89 -0.69 6.59
N LEU A 106 11.74 0.51 6.04
CA LEU A 106 10.67 1.41 6.42
C LEU A 106 9.66 1.49 5.29
N ILE A 107 8.38 1.44 5.64
CA ILE A 107 7.28 1.60 4.69
C ILE A 107 6.41 2.76 5.16
N ALA A 108 6.29 3.82 4.34
CA ALA A 108 5.41 4.93 4.68
C ALA A 108 4.00 4.77 4.10
N TYR A 109 3.05 5.17 4.93
CA TYR A 109 1.62 5.01 4.74
C TYR A 109 0.90 6.30 5.12
N ARG A 110 0.04 6.78 4.21
CA ARG A 110 -0.76 8.00 4.39
C ARG A 110 -2.22 7.70 4.13
N GLU A 111 -3.11 7.87 5.11
CA GLU A 111 -4.49 7.34 5.05
C GLU A 111 -5.30 7.77 3.81
N LYS A 112 -5.05 8.98 3.32
CA LYS A 112 -5.77 9.58 2.18
C LYS A 112 -4.92 9.65 0.91
N SER A 113 -3.87 8.84 0.83
CA SER A 113 -3.03 8.70 -0.38
C SER A 113 -3.08 7.27 -0.90
N VAL A 114 -3.05 7.13 -2.22
CA VAL A 114 -2.85 5.84 -2.89
C VAL A 114 -1.39 5.39 -2.87
N VAL A 115 -0.47 6.34 -2.62
CA VAL A 115 0.97 6.10 -2.69
C VAL A 115 1.46 5.47 -1.40
N VAL A 116 2.11 4.33 -1.56
CA VAL A 116 2.99 3.70 -0.59
C VAL A 116 4.41 3.79 -1.12
N ASP A 117 5.34 4.09 -0.23
CA ASP A 117 6.75 4.15 -0.51
C ASP A 117 7.51 3.24 0.46
N VAL A 118 8.68 2.77 0.03
CA VAL A 118 9.51 1.85 0.78
C VAL A 118 10.93 2.40 0.75
N ASP A 119 11.50 2.64 1.92
CA ASP A 119 12.91 2.95 2.07
C ASP A 119 13.64 1.65 2.41
N PHE A 120 14.36 1.11 1.41
CA PHE A 120 15.10 -0.14 1.53
C PHE A 120 16.45 0.01 2.22
N VAL A 121 16.91 1.24 2.46
CA VAL A 121 18.27 1.54 2.94
C VAL A 121 18.26 1.80 4.45
N HIS A 122 17.25 2.52 4.94
CA HIS A 122 17.17 2.91 6.33
C HIS A 122 16.19 2.05 7.13
N ASP A 123 16.51 1.87 8.41
CA ASP A 123 15.69 1.16 9.40
C ASP A 123 15.13 2.10 10.49
N ASN A 124 15.58 3.36 10.52
CA ASN A 124 15.17 4.36 11.50
C ASN A 124 14.25 5.43 10.88
N PRO A 125 13.01 5.64 11.37
CA PRO A 125 12.10 6.63 10.83
C PRO A 125 12.61 8.08 10.81
N LYS A 126 13.63 8.41 11.59
CA LYS A 126 14.26 9.76 11.57
C LYS A 126 15.15 9.99 10.35
N LYS A 127 15.64 8.91 9.75
CA LYS A 127 16.49 8.92 8.54
C LYS A 127 15.70 8.52 7.30
N TYR A 128 14.39 8.30 7.44
CA TYR A 128 13.52 7.91 6.34
C TYR A 128 13.66 8.88 5.18
N GLU A 129 13.97 8.32 4.01
CA GLU A 129 14.01 9.05 2.76
C GLU A 129 12.73 8.76 1.97
N ARG A 130 12.07 9.84 1.55
CA ARG A 130 10.84 9.75 0.76
C ARG A 130 11.19 9.58 -0.71
N LEU A 131 10.29 8.95 -1.47
CA LEU A 131 10.34 8.93 -2.94
C LEU A 131 10.70 10.30 -3.51
N SER A 132 11.63 10.28 -4.44
CA SER A 132 12.14 11.47 -5.09
C SER A 132 11.99 11.39 -6.61
N GLY A 133 11.75 12.54 -7.26
CA GLY A 133 11.64 12.60 -8.72
C GLY A 133 10.47 11.80 -9.28
N GLU A 134 10.75 10.94 -10.27
CA GLU A 134 9.75 10.09 -10.92
C GLU A 134 9.80 8.65 -10.40
N ALA A 135 8.66 8.18 -9.89
CA ALA A 135 8.54 6.84 -9.33
C ALA A 135 7.60 5.97 -10.18
N LYS A 136 7.96 4.69 -10.36
CA LYS A 136 7.16 3.73 -11.12
C LYS A 136 6.32 2.87 -10.19
N PRO A 137 5.09 2.49 -10.58
CA PRO A 137 4.33 1.51 -9.82
C PRO A 137 5.05 0.16 -9.88
N PHE A 138 5.25 -0.46 -8.71
CA PHE A 138 5.99 -1.73 -8.59
C PHE A 138 5.12 -2.86 -8.06
N LEU A 139 4.33 -2.60 -7.00
CA LEU A 139 3.40 -3.56 -6.43
C LEU A 139 1.99 -2.96 -6.35
N PHE A 140 1.01 -3.67 -6.89
CA PHE A 140 -0.39 -3.28 -6.92
C PHE A 140 -1.29 -4.50 -7.14
N LYS A 141 -2.53 -4.43 -6.67
CA LYS A 141 -3.56 -5.45 -6.93
C LYS A 141 -4.16 -5.30 -8.33
N ASN A 142 -4.59 -6.41 -8.90
CA ASN A 142 -5.40 -6.41 -10.11
C ASN A 142 -6.85 -6.01 -9.78
N LYS A 143 -7.15 -4.72 -9.91
CA LYS A 143 -8.51 -4.14 -9.78
C LYS A 143 -8.61 -2.91 -10.66
N ASN A 144 -9.82 -2.38 -10.82
CA ASN A 144 -9.99 -1.06 -11.42
C ASN A 144 -9.54 0.03 -10.42
N TRP A 145 -8.46 0.74 -10.76
CA TRP A 145 -7.89 1.77 -9.89
C TRP A 145 -8.42 3.16 -10.16
N PHE A 146 -8.94 3.46 -11.34
CA PHE A 146 -9.24 4.84 -11.74
C PHE A 146 -10.74 5.13 -11.83
N SER A 147 -11.07 6.38 -11.51
CA SER A 147 -12.43 6.93 -11.61
C SER A 147 -12.37 8.44 -11.85
N GLY A 148 -13.54 9.08 -12.00
CA GLY A 148 -13.64 10.51 -12.25
C GLY A 148 -13.54 10.84 -13.74
N LYS A 149 -12.79 11.90 -14.08
CA LYS A 149 -12.78 12.50 -15.42
C LYS A 149 -11.90 11.74 -16.45
N LEU A 150 -12.10 10.43 -16.58
CA LEU A 150 -11.39 9.59 -17.56
C LEU A 150 -11.65 10.01 -19.02
N SER A 151 -12.81 10.61 -19.30
CA SER A 151 -13.17 11.11 -20.65
C SER A 151 -12.25 12.23 -21.16
N LEU A 152 -11.48 12.88 -20.28
CA LEU A 152 -10.51 13.91 -20.67
C LEU A 152 -9.21 13.32 -21.24
N ILE A 153 -9.01 12.01 -21.11
CA ILE A 153 -7.83 11.31 -21.60
C ILE A 153 -8.19 10.63 -22.90
N ASP A 154 -7.63 11.13 -23.99
CA ASP A 154 -7.80 10.52 -25.30
C ASP A 154 -6.77 9.40 -25.50
N VAL A 155 -7.26 8.16 -25.52
CA VAL A 155 -6.47 6.96 -25.79
C VAL A 155 -7.17 6.12 -26.84
N ALA A 156 -6.52 5.93 -27.99
CA ALA A 156 -7.04 5.13 -29.09
C ALA A 156 -7.45 3.72 -28.63
N GLY A 157 -8.70 3.33 -28.91
CA GLY A 157 -9.24 2.00 -28.58
C GLY A 157 -9.92 1.87 -27.20
N MET A 158 -10.09 2.98 -26.46
CA MET A 158 -10.99 3.02 -25.29
C MET A 158 -12.44 3.18 -25.74
N ASN A 159 -13.25 2.15 -25.50
CA ASN A 159 -14.71 2.27 -25.50
C ASN A 159 -15.16 2.74 -24.10
N SER A 160 -16.24 3.51 -24.02
CA SER A 160 -16.73 4.11 -22.77
C SER A 160 -16.96 3.08 -21.65
N ASN A 161 -17.29 1.82 -22.00
CA ASN A 161 -17.60 0.77 -21.04
C ASN A 161 -16.38 0.02 -20.47
N ALA A 162 -15.25 -0.08 -21.19
CA ALA A 162 -14.02 -0.74 -20.69
C ALA A 162 -12.85 0.24 -20.48
N ALA A 163 -13.10 1.55 -20.58
CA ALA A 163 -12.10 2.59 -20.42
C ALA A 163 -11.33 2.52 -19.09
N PRO A 164 -11.95 2.31 -17.91
CA PRO A 164 -11.21 2.33 -16.65
C PRO A 164 -10.22 1.17 -16.49
N GLU A 165 -10.59 -0.04 -16.92
CA GLU A 165 -9.74 -1.24 -16.82
C GLU A 165 -8.58 -1.17 -17.81
N LYS A 166 -8.85 -0.78 -19.06
CA LYS A 166 -7.82 -0.55 -20.07
C LYS A 166 -6.87 0.56 -19.65
N PHE A 167 -7.39 1.67 -19.12
CA PHE A 167 -6.58 2.77 -18.63
C PHE A 167 -5.70 2.33 -17.46
N THR A 168 -6.26 1.58 -16.52
CA THR A 168 -5.51 1.02 -15.39
C THR A 168 -4.32 0.17 -15.89
N ALA A 169 -4.55 -0.75 -16.83
CA ALA A 169 -3.49 -1.60 -17.37
C ALA A 169 -2.41 -0.79 -18.11
N LEU A 170 -2.82 0.22 -18.88
CA LEU A 170 -1.89 1.12 -19.58
C LEU A 170 -1.09 1.99 -18.60
N PHE A 171 -1.74 2.52 -17.56
CA PHE A 171 -1.08 3.30 -16.53
C PHE A 171 -0.01 2.48 -15.81
N PHE A 172 -0.29 1.24 -15.43
CA PHE A 172 0.74 0.42 -14.78
C PHE A 172 1.90 0.02 -15.71
N LYS A 173 1.72 0.10 -17.03
CA LYS A 173 2.76 -0.18 -18.00
C LYS A 173 3.62 1.06 -18.32
N TYR A 174 3.02 2.24 -18.38
CA TYR A 174 3.67 3.45 -18.93
C TYR A 174 3.60 4.68 -18.00
N GLY A 175 2.83 4.60 -16.93
CA GLY A 175 2.62 5.69 -15.99
C GLY A 175 3.72 5.78 -14.93
N THR A 176 3.90 7.00 -14.44
CA THR A 176 4.80 7.31 -13.31
C THR A 176 4.09 8.24 -12.33
N LEU A 177 4.57 8.27 -11.10
CA LEU A 177 4.23 9.24 -10.07
C LEU A 177 5.29 10.34 -10.11
N ASP A 178 4.87 11.60 -10.16
CA ASP A 178 5.72 12.75 -9.90
C ASP A 178 5.72 13.01 -8.39
N ALA A 179 6.72 12.45 -7.70
CA ALA A 179 6.83 12.53 -6.25
C ALA A 179 7.16 13.96 -5.80
N GLY A 180 7.89 14.73 -6.62
CA GLY A 180 8.25 16.12 -6.32
C GLY A 180 7.06 17.08 -6.30
N LYS A 181 6.03 16.85 -7.13
CA LYS A 181 4.79 17.65 -7.13
C LYS A 181 3.73 17.14 -6.15
N THR A 182 3.86 15.90 -5.65
CA THR A 182 2.87 15.26 -4.80
C THR A 182 2.89 15.82 -3.38
N THR A 183 1.71 16.13 -2.83
CA THR A 183 1.56 16.88 -1.56
C THR A 183 1.37 15.95 -0.36
N PHE A 184 2.40 15.20 -0.01
CA PHE A 184 2.35 14.15 1.02
C PHE A 184 2.07 14.63 2.45
N ASP A 185 2.47 15.86 2.79
CA ASP A 185 2.44 16.37 4.16
C ASP A 185 1.05 16.89 4.61
N THR A 186 0.11 16.97 3.67
CA THR A 186 -1.22 17.56 3.91
C THR A 186 -2.24 16.52 4.41
N ASN A 187 -3.28 16.98 5.11
CA ASN A 187 -4.40 16.13 5.56
C ASN A 187 -5.24 15.55 4.40
N SER A 188 -5.02 16.01 3.16
CA SER A 188 -5.72 15.57 1.96
C SER A 188 -4.76 15.62 0.77
N PRO A 189 -3.80 14.69 0.71
CA PRO A 189 -2.73 14.72 -0.28
C PRO A 189 -3.29 14.55 -1.69
N TYR A 190 -2.76 15.35 -2.62
CA TYR A 190 -2.94 15.17 -4.05
C TYR A 190 -1.72 14.48 -4.64
N SER A 191 -1.95 13.47 -5.46
CA SER A 191 -0.92 12.76 -6.20
C SER A 191 -0.92 13.20 -7.66
N TYR A 192 0.26 13.49 -8.17
CA TYR A 192 0.45 13.87 -9.57
C TYR A 192 0.97 12.67 -10.34
N LEU A 193 0.13 12.11 -11.21
CA LEU A 193 0.48 10.95 -12.02
C LEU A 193 0.76 11.40 -13.45
N LYS A 194 1.89 10.99 -14.02
CA LYS A 194 2.22 11.18 -15.42
C LYS A 194 1.87 9.94 -16.20
N PHE A 195 1.29 10.11 -17.38
CA PHE A 195 0.94 9.03 -18.28
C PHE A 195 1.21 9.45 -19.73
N GLY A 196 2.07 8.70 -20.43
CA GLY A 196 2.30 8.88 -21.87
C GLY A 196 1.51 7.87 -22.67
N THR A 197 0.77 8.30 -23.69
CA THR A 197 0.11 7.37 -24.61
C THR A 197 1.11 6.78 -25.60
N PRO A 198 1.19 5.46 -25.76
CA PRO A 198 2.09 4.83 -26.73
C PRO A 198 1.62 4.99 -28.18
N THR A 199 0.35 5.37 -28.40
CA THR A 199 -0.30 5.29 -29.72
C THR A 199 -0.22 6.58 -30.55
N ASN A 200 0.04 7.72 -29.91
CA ASN A 200 0.12 9.01 -30.61
C ASN A 200 1.59 9.33 -30.93
N GLN A 201 1.87 9.71 -32.17
CA GLN A 201 3.14 10.33 -32.56
C GLN A 201 2.87 11.80 -32.91
N PRO A 202 3.40 12.77 -32.16
CA PRO A 202 4.24 12.63 -30.96
C PRO A 202 3.46 12.10 -29.73
N PRO A 203 4.14 11.45 -28.77
CA PRO A 203 3.51 10.90 -27.57
C PRO A 203 2.91 12.03 -26.73
N LYS A 204 1.59 12.02 -26.59
CA LYS A 204 0.90 12.96 -25.72
C LYS A 204 1.11 12.53 -24.26
N ILE A 205 1.67 13.43 -23.46
CA ILE A 205 1.91 13.22 -22.03
C ILE A 205 0.80 13.92 -21.26
N TYR A 206 0.17 13.18 -20.35
CA TYR A 206 -0.86 13.68 -19.47
C TYR A 206 -0.31 13.75 -18.05
N LEU A 207 -0.49 14.91 -17.41
CA LEU A 207 -0.29 15.11 -15.98
C LEU A 207 -1.65 15.11 -15.29
N LEU A 208 -1.89 14.10 -14.49
CA LEU A 208 -3.15 13.88 -13.80
C LEU A 208 -3.03 14.36 -12.37
N LYS A 209 -3.85 15.33 -11.99
CA LYS A 209 -4.03 15.69 -10.58
C LYS A 209 -5.07 14.74 -10.00
N THR A 210 -4.66 13.95 -9.01
CA THR A 210 -5.49 12.87 -8.49
C THR A 210 -5.62 12.91 -6.97
N LYS A 211 -6.67 12.26 -6.47
CA LYS A 211 -6.90 12.05 -5.04
C LYS A 211 -7.34 10.61 -4.79
N TRP A 212 -6.99 10.08 -3.63
CA TRP A 212 -7.51 8.79 -3.18
C TRP A 212 -8.91 8.95 -2.57
N TYR A 213 -9.89 8.27 -3.15
CA TYR A 213 -11.28 8.31 -2.71
C TYR A 213 -11.97 6.96 -2.95
N GLN A 214 -12.65 6.43 -1.94
CA GLN A 214 -13.39 5.15 -2.01
C GLN A 214 -12.61 4.02 -2.69
N GLU A 215 -11.36 3.82 -2.27
CA GLU A 215 -10.45 2.79 -2.79
C GLU A 215 -10.09 2.91 -4.28
N LYS A 216 -10.30 4.09 -4.87
CA LYS A 216 -9.92 4.45 -6.23
C LYS A 216 -9.14 5.77 -6.28
N ILE A 217 -8.38 5.91 -7.35
CA ILE A 217 -7.73 7.12 -7.78
C ILE A 217 -8.75 7.92 -8.58
N GLU A 218 -9.24 9.00 -7.98
CA GLU A 218 -10.14 9.93 -8.63
C GLU A 218 -9.32 10.97 -9.39
N ILE A 219 -9.54 11.07 -10.70
CA ILE A 219 -8.92 12.07 -11.57
C ILE A 219 -9.74 13.36 -11.47
N LEU A 220 -9.12 14.39 -10.90
CA LEU A 220 -9.75 15.69 -10.68
C LEU A 220 -9.52 16.63 -11.86
N ASP A 221 -8.31 16.58 -12.39
CA ASP A 221 -7.85 17.44 -13.47
C ASP A 221 -6.77 16.77 -14.32
N VAL A 222 -6.68 17.19 -15.58
CA VAL A 222 -5.78 16.63 -16.60
C VAL A 222 -5.12 17.78 -17.34
N ASN A 223 -3.79 17.87 -17.24
CA ASN A 223 -2.98 18.83 -18.00
C ASN A 223 -2.18 18.08 -19.07
N THR A 224 -2.13 18.62 -20.28
CA THR A 224 -1.43 18.03 -21.45
C THR A 224 -0.19 18.81 -21.87
N ASP A 225 0.08 19.95 -21.25
CA ASP A 225 1.12 20.90 -21.65
C ASP A 225 2.38 20.66 -20.80
N LEU A 226 3.05 19.53 -21.04
CA LEU A 226 4.33 19.14 -20.43
C LEU A 226 5.47 19.15 -21.43
#